data_AF-A0A7X8WII4-F1
#
_entry.id   AF-A0A7X8WII4-F1
#
_cell.length_a   1.000
_cell.length_b   1.000
_cell.length_c   1.000
_cell.angle_alpha   90.00
_cell.angle_beta   90.00
_cell.angle_gamma   90.00
#
_symmetry.space_group_name_H-M   'P 1'
#
loop_
_entity.id
_entity.type
_entity.pdbx_description
1 polymer ?
#
loop_
_entity_poly.entity_id
_entity_poly.type
_entity_poly.pdbx_seq_one_letter_code
_entity_poly.pdbx_strand_id
1 'polypeptide(L)' 'MVQWWIMLIATILALLVGAVAGFFVTRYFFNRTLEKNPPINREMIRAMYMQMGRKPSEKDITRVMEAMNQYKK' A
#
# COMPACT_ATOMS: atom_id res chain seq x y z
N MET A 1 -40.94 -15.56 -19.24
CA MET A 1 -39.74 -16.39 -19.49
C MET A 1 -38.48 -15.54 -19.72
N VAL A 2 -38.49 -14.52 -20.58
CA VAL A 2 -37.28 -13.71 -20.91
C VAL A 2 -36.82 -12.77 -19.78
N GLN A 3 -37.74 -12.26 -18.95
CA GLN A 3 -37.44 -11.34 -17.85
C GLN A 3 -36.40 -11.87 -16.85
N TRP A 4 -36.46 -13.16 -16.51
CA TRP A 4 -35.56 -13.80 -15.54
C TRP A 4 -34.11 -13.84 -16.02
N TRP A 5 -33.91 -14.09 -17.32
CA TRP A 5 -32.58 -14.08 -17.94
C TRP A 5 -31.96 -12.69 -17.95
N ILE A 6 -32.76 -11.66 -18.21
CA ILE A 6 -32.28 -10.27 -18.20
C ILE A 6 -31.82 -9.87 -16.79
N MET A 7 -32.59 -10.20 -15.76
CA MET A 7 -32.19 -9.90 -14.37
C MET A 7 -30.91 -10.65 -13.96
N LEU A 8 -30.78 -11.91 -14.37
CA LEU A 8 -29.60 -12.73 -14.07
C LEU A 8 -28.35 -12.16 -14.74
N ILE A 9 -28.43 -11.79 -16.01
CA ILE A 9 -27.32 -11.18 -16.76
C ILE A 9 -26.97 -9.81 -16.18
N ALA A 10 -27.96 -8.97 -15.85
CA ALA A 10 -27.75 -7.66 -15.26
C ALA A 10 -27.08 -7.75 -13.88
N THR A 11 -27.44 -8.73 -13.06
CA THR A 11 -26.84 -8.95 -11.73
C THR A 11 -25.38 -9.36 -11.85
N ILE A 12 -25.06 -10.26 -12.79
CA ILE A 12 -23.67 -10.69 -13.04
C ILE A 12 -22.83 -9.52 -13.58
N LEU A 13 -23.38 -8.73 -14.50
CA LEU A 13 -22.72 -7.52 -15.01
C LEU A 13 -22.49 -6.49 -13.90
N ALA A 14 -23.47 -6.26 -13.03
CA ALA A 14 -23.33 -5.33 -11.91
C ALA A 14 -22.25 -5.80 -10.91
N LEU A 15 -22.17 -7.10 -10.63
CA LEU A 15 -21.11 -7.68 -9.80
C LEU A 15 -19.73 -7.52 -10.44
N LEU A 16 -19.61 -7.79 -11.75
CA LEU A 16 -18.35 -7.62 -12.48
C LEU A 16 -17.90 -6.16 -12.50
N VAL A 17 -18.80 -5.23 -12.83
CA VAL A 17 -18.50 -3.80 -12.88
C VAL A 17 -18.16 -3.29 -11.48
N GLY A 18 -18.90 -3.68 -10.44
CA GLY A 18 -18.60 -3.32 -9.06
C GLY A 18 -17.26 -3.85 -8.56
N ALA A 19 -16.92 -5.10 -8.90
CA ALA A 19 -15.64 -5.69 -8.53
C ALA A 19 -14.46 -5.00 -9.23
N VAL A 20 -14.56 -4.74 -10.54
CA VAL A 20 -13.51 -4.05 -11.31
C VAL A 20 -13.35 -2.62 -10.82
N ALA A 21 -14.46 -1.87 -10.66
CA ALA A 21 -14.42 -0.51 -10.15
C ALA A 21 -13.84 -0.45 -8.72
N GLY A 22 -14.29 -1.33 -7.83
CA GLY A 22 -13.80 -1.42 -6.45
C GLY A 22 -12.31 -1.76 -6.38
N PHE A 23 -11.82 -2.66 -7.23
CA PHE A 23 -10.41 -3.02 -7.32
C PHE A 23 -9.55 -1.82 -7.75
N PHE A 24 -9.94 -1.10 -8.81
CA PHE A 24 -9.21 0.07 -9.30
C PHE A 24 -9.19 1.22 -8.29
N VAL A 25 -10.32 1.51 -7.67
CA VAL A 25 -10.41 2.54 -6.62
C VAL A 25 -9.51 2.19 -5.46
N THR A 26 -9.62 0.97 -4.91
CA THR A 26 -8.78 0.53 -3.79
C THR A 26 -7.30 0.58 -4.16
N ARG A 27 -6.93 0.18 -5.38
CA ARG A 27 -5.54 0.26 -5.85
C ARG A 27 -5.02 1.69 -5.89
N TYR A 28 -5.81 2.63 -6.41
CA TYR A 28 -5.45 4.04 -6.47
C TYR A 28 -5.25 4.64 -5.07
N PHE A 29 -6.20 4.41 -4.16
CA PHE A 29 -6.12 4.89 -2.78
C PHE A 29 -4.98 4.24 -2.00
N PHE A 30 -4.70 2.96 -2.21
CA PHE A 30 -3.59 2.25 -1.56
C PHE A 30 -2.24 2.81 -2.00
N ASN A 31 -2.04 3.02 -3.32
CA ASN A 31 -0.83 3.66 -3.84
C ASN A 31 -0.64 5.07 -3.25
N ARG A 32 -1.71 5.89 -3.23
CA ARG A 32 -1.71 7.23 -2.63
C ARG A 32 -1.33 7.22 -1.15
N THR A 33 -1.66 6.14 -0.43
CA THR A 33 -1.35 5.96 0.99
C THR A 33 0.11 5.56 1.20
N LEU A 34 0.62 4.65 0.37
CA LEU A 34 2.03 4.25 0.38
C LEU A 34 2.97 5.39 -0.03
N GLU A 35 2.56 6.26 -0.97
CA GLU A 35 3.32 7.46 -1.35
C GLU A 35 3.42 8.46 -0.20
N LYS A 36 2.36 8.60 0.61
CA LYS A 36 2.34 9.52 1.75
C LYS A 36 3.11 8.98 2.96
N ASN A 37 3.10 7.67 3.19
CA ASN A 37 3.79 7.02 4.30
C ASN A 37 4.52 5.77 3.79
N PRO A 38 5.67 5.93 3.10
CA PRO A 38 6.42 4.80 2.59
C PRO A 38 6.90 3.92 3.76
N PRO A 39 6.84 2.58 3.62
CA PRO A 39 7.29 1.67 4.66
C PRO A 39 8.79 1.89 4.92
N ILE A 40 9.14 2.11 6.18
CA ILE A 40 10.54 2.33 6.58
C ILE A 40 11.28 1.00 6.56
N ASN A 41 12.28 0.90 5.69
CA ASN A 41 13.15 -0.27 5.57
C ASN A 41 14.63 0.10 5.82
N ARG A 42 15.51 -0.92 5.90
CA ARG A 42 16.95 -0.72 6.16
C ARG A 42 17.63 0.14 5.10
N GLU A 43 17.25 -0.01 3.84
CA GLU A 43 17.82 0.75 2.73
C GLU A 43 17.41 2.22 2.76
N MET A 44 16.18 2.52 3.17
CA MET A 44 15.68 3.89 3.32
C MET A 44 16.38 4.61 4.48
N ILE A 45 16.57 3.91 5.61
CA ILE A 45 17.39 4.44 6.71
C ILE A 45 18.83 4.65 6.20
N ARG A 46 19.41 3.69 5.48
CA ARG A 46 20.76 3.82 4.90
C ARG A 46 20.86 5.02 3.95
N ALA A 47 19.91 5.20 3.04
CA ALA A 47 19.82 6.34 2.15
C ALA A 47 19.70 7.65 2.91
N MET A 48 18.93 7.67 4.00
CA MET A 48 18.83 8.83 4.89
C MET A 48 20.16 9.15 5.58
N TYR A 49 20.87 8.16 6.11
CA TYR A 49 22.22 8.34 6.67
C TYR A 49 23.23 8.84 5.64
N MET A 50 23.16 8.31 4.41
CA MET A 50 23.99 8.76 3.29
C MET A 50 23.69 10.20 2.89
N GLN A 51 22.42 10.62 2.89
CA GLN A 51 22.02 12.02 2.67
C GLN A 51 22.52 12.94 3.79
N MET A 52 22.63 12.44 5.02
CA MET A 52 23.20 13.19 6.15
C MET A 52 24.74 13.19 6.19
N GLY A 53 25.42 12.61 5.18
CA GLY A 53 26.88 12.54 5.14
C GLY A 53 27.51 11.65 6.21
N ARG A 54 26.71 10.79 6.86
CA ARG A 54 27.19 9.87 7.90
C ARG A 54 27.32 8.47 7.32
N LYS A 55 28.46 7.81 7.55
CA LYS A 55 28.63 6.41 7.19
C LYS A 55 27.68 5.55 8.04
N PRO A 56 26.73 4.82 7.43
CA PRO A 56 25.76 4.03 8.17
C PRO A 56 26.44 2.81 8.80
N SER A 57 26.18 2.58 10.10
CA SER A 57 26.52 1.33 10.79
C SER A 57 25.28 0.45 10.89
N GLU A 58 25.41 -0.85 10.62
CA GLU A 58 24.28 -1.81 10.67
C GLU A 58 23.60 -1.87 12.04
N LYS A 59 24.37 -1.61 13.12
CA LYS A 59 23.84 -1.51 14.49
C LYS A 59 22.99 -0.25 14.71
N ASP A 60 23.33 0.85 14.05
CA ASP A 60 22.56 2.10 14.13
C ASP A 60 21.27 1.99 13.32
N ILE A 61 21.33 1.40 12.12
CA ILE A 61 20.15 1.15 11.28
C ILE A 61 19.11 0.30 12.03
N THR A 62 19.58 -0.75 12.71
CA THR A 62 18.69 -1.67 13.46
C THR A 62 18.02 -0.94 14.63
N ARG A 63 18.77 -0.14 15.41
CA ARG A 63 18.21 0.68 16.50
C ARG A 63 17.16 1.67 16.02
N VAL A 64 17.41 2.35 14.90
CA VAL A 64 16.44 3.29 14.32
C VAL A 64 15.20 2.56 13.82
N MET A 65 15.35 1.42 13.15
CA MET A 65 14.21 0.61 12.71
C MET A 65 13.34 0.16 13.90
N GLU A 66 13.95 -0.31 14.98
CA GLU A 66 13.25 -0.72 16.20
C GLU A 66 12.50 0.45 16.83
N ALA A 67 13.12 1.63 16.94
CA ALA A 67 12.47 2.84 17.44
C ALA A 67 11.28 3.24 16.55
N MET A 68 11.44 3.25 15.22
CA MET A 68 10.36 3.56 14.29
C MET A 68 9.20 2.55 14.37
N ASN A 69 9.49 1.27 14.62
CA ASN A 69 8.47 0.25 14.86
C ASN A 69 7.72 0.47 16.18
N GLN A 70 8.38 1.01 17.21
CA GLN A 70 7.73 1.37 18.47
C GLN A 70 6.79 2.57 18.31
N TYR A 71 7.14 3.56 17.48
CA TYR A 71 6.26 4.70 17.18
C TYR A 71 5.06 4.35 16.28
N LYS A 72 5.09 3.20 15.61
CA LYS A 72 3.98 2.69 14.80
C LYS A 72 2.90 1.94 15.61
N LYS A 73 3.18 1.64 16.89
CA LYS A 73 2.21 1.05 17.82
C LYS A 73 1.25 2.11 18.34
#